data_AF-A0A7E4VEH1-F1
#
_entry.id   AF-A0A7E4VEH1-F1
#
_cell.length_a   1.000
_cell.length_b   1.000
_cell.length_c   1.000
_cell.angle_alpha   90.00
_cell.angle_beta   90.00
_cell.angle_gamma   90.00
#
_symmetry.space_group_name_H-M   'P 1'
#
loop_
_entity.id
_entity.type
_entity.pdbx_description
1 polymer ?
#
loop_
_entity_poly.entity_id
_entity_poly.type
_entity_poly.pdbx_seq_one_letter_code
_entity_poly.pdbx_strand_id
1 'polypeptide(L)'
;MRKDADSDEEVELTDVDKLKRARRRGIDPMDPAAYGDNVPVGGWSSGMNSELNEAADSSATGALFEKRLYPAPGAVLAKNRKSDK
;
A
#
# COMPACT_ATOMS: atom_id res chain seq x y z
N MET A 1 21.17 35.03 8.81
CA MET A 1 21.73 33.91 8.03
C MET A 1 20.84 32.69 8.19
N ARG A 2 20.11 32.29 7.14
CA ARG A 2 19.53 30.94 7.05
C ARG A 2 20.66 30.02 6.57
N LYS A 3 20.91 28.93 7.29
CA LYS A 3 21.98 27.98 6.96
C LYS A 3 21.37 26.90 6.08
N ASP A 4 21.20 27.24 4.80
CA ASP A 4 20.83 26.30 3.75
C ASP A 4 22.13 25.81 3.13
N ALA A 5 22.63 24.66 3.59
CA ALA A 5 23.68 23.87 2.94
C ALA A 5 23.83 22.55 3.71
N ASP A 6 22.86 21.63 3.55
CA ASP A 6 23.19 20.20 3.60
C ASP A 6 24.02 19.99 2.32
N SER A 7 25.35 20.06 2.45
CA SER A 7 26.26 19.64 1.37
C SER A 7 26.11 18.13 1.21
N ASP A 8 25.71 17.70 0.00
CA ASP A 8 25.58 16.30 -0.44
C ASP A 8 26.96 15.61 -0.50
N GLU A 9 27.63 15.52 0.64
CA GLU A 9 28.74 14.60 0.83
C GLU A 9 28.09 13.26 1.21
N GLU A 10 28.20 12.24 0.36
CA GLU A 10 27.75 10.86 0.62
C GLU A 10 28.58 10.26 1.77
N VAL A 11 28.42 10.82 2.96
CA VAL A 11 28.89 10.21 4.18
C VAL A 11 27.94 9.05 4.42
N GLU A 12 28.44 7.82 4.30
CA GLU A 12 27.69 6.63 4.68
C GLU A 12 27.30 6.74 6.16
N LEU A 13 26.10 7.25 6.41
CA LEU A 13 25.55 7.36 7.75
C LEU A 13 25.27 5.96 8.28
N THR A 14 25.59 5.74 9.54
CA THR A 14 25.19 4.51 10.23
C THR A 14 23.66 4.43 10.28
N ASP A 15 23.10 3.23 10.37
CA ASP A 15 21.64 3.05 10.45
C ASP A 15 21.03 3.81 11.64
N VAL A 16 21.79 3.94 12.73
CA VAL A 16 21.39 4.73 13.91
C VAL A 16 21.27 6.21 13.58
N ASP A 17 22.22 6.75 12.82
CA ASP A 17 22.22 8.16 12.43
C ASP A 17 21.11 8.47 11.42
N LYS A 18 20.84 7.54 10.50
CA LYS A 18 19.71 7.59 9.57
C LYS A 18 18.38 7.61 10.32
N LEU A 19 18.17 6.71 11.27
CA LEU A 19 16.97 6.69 12.12
C LEU A 19 16.81 7.99 12.94
N LYS A 20 17.91 8.53 13.45
CA LYS A 20 17.90 9.80 14.18
C LYS A 20 17.57 10.99 13.29
N ARG A 21 17.95 10.96 12.00
CA ARG A 21 17.54 11.94 10.98
C ARG A 21 16.06 11.78 10.66
N ALA A 22 15.60 10.54 10.44
CA ALA A 22 14.20 10.22 10.14
C ALA A 22 13.26 10.69 11.27
N ARG A 23 13.61 10.40 12.53
CA ARG A 23 12.84 10.85 13.70
C ARG A 23 12.78 12.37 13.83
N ARG A 24 13.86 13.10 13.48
CA ARG A 24 13.85 14.57 13.43
C ARG A 24 12.94 15.12 12.32
N ARG A 25 12.78 14.36 11.24
CA ARG A 25 11.86 14.66 10.13
C ARG A 25 10.43 14.18 10.38
N GLY A 26 10.16 13.53 11.52
CA GLY A 26 8.84 12.98 11.83
C GLY A 26 8.47 11.73 11.03
N ILE A 27 9.45 11.09 10.37
CA ILE A 27 9.28 9.86 9.62
C ILE A 27 9.24 8.68 10.61
N ASP A 28 8.32 7.74 10.41
CA ASP A 28 8.23 6.53 11.22
C ASP A 28 9.57 5.76 11.12
N PRO A 29 10.20 5.35 12.24
CA PRO A 29 11.37 4.49 12.22
C PRO A 29 11.19 3.21 11.39
N MET A 30 9.96 2.76 11.15
CA MET A 30 9.65 1.60 10.31
C MET A 30 9.33 1.94 8.85
N ASP A 31 9.26 3.23 8.49
CA ASP A 31 9.09 3.67 7.11
C ASP A 31 10.38 3.37 6.31
N PRO A 32 10.29 2.76 5.11
CA PRO A 32 11.42 2.63 4.20
C PRO A 32 12.23 3.93 4.00
N ALA A 33 11.58 5.09 4.00
CA ALA A 33 12.25 6.39 3.90
C ALA A 33 13.12 6.76 5.12
N ALA A 34 13.03 6.01 6.23
CA ALA A 34 13.88 6.19 7.39
C ALA A 34 15.30 5.60 7.23
N TYR A 35 15.48 4.67 6.29
CA TYR A 35 16.71 3.88 6.13
C TYR A 35 17.54 4.24 4.89
N GLY A 36 16.98 5.01 3.95
CA GLY A 36 17.66 5.32 2.69
C GLY A 36 17.36 6.72 2.20
N ASP A 37 18.38 7.38 1.65
CA ASP A 37 18.26 8.73 1.10
C ASP A 37 17.54 8.75 -0.27
N ASN A 38 17.49 7.61 -0.96
CA ASN A 38 16.87 7.45 -2.28
C ASN A 38 15.41 6.94 -2.23
N VAL A 39 14.81 6.88 -1.04
CA VAL A 39 13.43 6.42 -0.86
C VAL A 39 12.53 7.62 -0.61
N PRO A 40 11.53 7.89 -1.48
CA PRO A 40 10.65 9.04 -1.31
C PRO A 40 9.72 8.87 -0.10
N VAL A 41 9.44 9.97 0.59
CA VAL A 41 8.46 10.03 1.67
C VAL A 41 7.07 10.23 1.06
N GLY A 42 6.11 9.34 1.34
CA GLY A 42 4.74 9.45 0.82
C GLY A 42 3.83 8.29 1.23
N GLY A 43 2.53 8.43 0.99
CA GLY A 43 1.55 7.35 1.21
C GLY A 43 1.50 6.35 0.05
N TRP A 44 0.67 5.31 0.18
CA TRP A 44 0.46 4.27 -0.85
C TRP A 44 0.18 4.85 -2.25
N SER A 45 -0.54 5.97 -2.33
CA SER A 45 -0.89 6.62 -3.61
C SER A 45 0.22 7.51 -4.19
N SER A 46 1.32 7.73 -3.47
CA SER A 46 2.41 8.60 -3.93
C SER A 46 3.13 7.93 -5.12
N GLY A 47 3.11 8.58 -6.29
CA GLY A 47 3.68 8.03 -7.53
C GLY A 47 2.70 7.22 -8.40
N MET A 48 1.44 7.06 -7.97
CA MET A 48 0.40 6.46 -8.81
C MET A 48 -0.14 7.51 -9.79
N ASN A 49 0.07 7.31 -11.09
CA ASN A 49 -0.48 8.19 -12.13
C ASN A 49 -2.01 8.09 -12.12
N SER A 50 -2.71 9.21 -11.92
CA SER A 50 -4.17 9.26 -11.81
C SER A 50 -4.91 8.79 -13.05
N GLU A 51 -4.23 8.71 -14.19
CA GLU A 51 -4.75 8.22 -15.47
C GLU A 51 -4.87 6.68 -15.51
N LEU A 52 -4.19 5.95 -14.61
CA LEU A 52 -4.31 4.50 -14.48
C LEU A 52 -5.47 4.08 -13.55
N ASN A 53 -6.23 5.04 -13.01
CA ASN A 53 -7.42 4.76 -12.20
C ASN A 53 -8.54 4.05 -12.99
N GLU A 54 -8.47 4.03 -14.33
CA GLU A 54 -9.38 3.25 -15.17
C GLU A 54 -9.12 1.73 -15.12
N ALA A 55 -7.99 1.26 -14.58
CA ALA A 55 -7.68 -0.16 -14.44
C ALA A 55 -8.29 -0.81 -13.17
N ALA A 56 -9.16 -0.09 -12.45
CA ALA A 56 -9.95 -0.70 -11.39
C ALA A 56 -11.11 -1.47 -12.03
N ASP A 57 -10.96 -2.80 -12.15
CA ASP A 57 -12.03 -3.71 -12.53
C ASP A 57 -13.25 -3.52 -11.59
N SER A 58 -14.21 -2.70 -12.02
CA SER A 58 -15.50 -2.51 -11.34
C SER A 58 -16.39 -3.75 -11.56
N SER A 59 -16.02 -4.87 -10.95
CA SER A 59 -16.75 -6.13 -11.07
C SER A 59 -17.47 -6.53 -9.78
N ALA A 60 -18.17 -5.58 -9.13
CA ALA A 60 -19.34 -5.83 -8.29
C ALA A 60 -19.83 -4.51 -7.68
N THR A 61 -21.13 -4.24 -7.74
CA THR A 61 -21.75 -3.25 -6.84
C THR A 61 -21.78 -3.84 -5.41
N GLY A 62 -20.67 -3.70 -4.68
CA GLY A 62 -20.44 -4.20 -3.31
C GLY A 62 -18.95 -4.44 -3.07
N ALA A 63 -18.50 -4.59 -1.81
CA ALA A 63 -17.09 -4.90 -1.58
C ALA A 63 -16.74 -6.24 -2.25
N LEU A 64 -15.83 -6.16 -3.22
CA LEU A 64 -15.52 -7.19 -4.21
C LEU A 64 -15.19 -8.57 -3.60
N PHE A 65 -14.77 -8.59 -2.34
CA PHE A 65 -14.32 -9.77 -1.60
C PHE A 65 -15.13 -10.06 -0.33
N GLU A 66 -16.34 -9.52 -0.20
CA GLU A 66 -17.21 -9.88 0.92
C GLU A 66 -17.64 -11.34 0.87
N LYS A 67 -17.60 -11.98 2.05
CA LYS A 67 -18.07 -13.35 2.24
C LYS A 67 -19.58 -13.42 1.98
N ARG A 68 -19.97 -14.06 0.88
CA ARG A 68 -21.38 -14.37 0.60
C ARG A 68 -21.87 -15.50 1.49
N LEU A 69 -23.12 -15.43 1.94
CA LEU A 69 -23.75 -16.51 2.69
C LEU A 69 -23.87 -17.77 1.80
N TYR A 70 -23.65 -18.93 2.40
CA TYR A 70 -23.87 -20.20 1.71
C TYR A 70 -25.36 -20.36 1.34
N PRO A 71 -25.66 -20.98 0.18
CA PRO A 71 -27.03 -21.27 -0.20
C PRO A 71 -27.67 -22.25 0.79
N ALA A 72 -28.99 -22.15 0.95
CA ALA A 72 -29.75 -23.09 1.78
C ALA A 72 -29.60 -24.55 1.26
N PRO A 73 -29.65 -25.57 2.13
CA PRO A 73 -29.49 -26.97 1.73
C PRO A 73 -30.41 -27.40 0.58
N GLY A 74 -31.67 -26.95 0.57
CA GLY A 74 -32.62 -27.24 -0.52
C GLY A 74 -32.23 -26.62 -1.87
N ALA A 75 -31.59 -25.44 -1.87
CA ALA A 75 -31.08 -24.81 -3.08
C ALA A 75 -29.88 -25.59 -3.66
N VAL A 76 -29.04 -26.17 -2.79
CA VAL A 76 -27.94 -27.06 -3.20
C VAL A 76 -28.50 -28.32 -3.86
N LEU A 77 -29.47 -28.99 -3.23
CA LEU A 77 -30.13 -30.18 -3.80
C LEU A 77 -30.79 -29.89 -5.15
N ALA A 78 -31.46 -28.74 -5.28
CA ALA A 78 -32.07 -28.32 -6.54
C ALA A 78 -31.04 -28.03 -7.63
N LYS A 79 -29.86 -27.50 -7.27
CA LYS A 79 -28.76 -27.24 -8.20
C LYS A 79 -28.12 -28.54 -8.68
N ASN A 80 -27.87 -29.50 -7.79
CA ASN A 80 -27.32 -30.82 -8.14
C ASN A 80 -28.25 -31.58 -9.10
N ARG A 81 -29.57 -31.57 -8.82
CA ARG A 81 -30.56 -32.19 -9.72
C ARG A 81 -30.62 -31.54 -11.12
N LYS A 82 -30.20 -30.28 -11.24
CA LYS A 82 -30.12 -29.56 -12.53
C LYS A 82 -28.80 -29.83 -13.26
N SER A 83 -27.70 -30.09 -12.55
CA SER A 83 -26.41 -30.45 -13.16
C SER A 83 -26.35 -31.92 -13.59
N ASP A 84 -27.11 -32.80 -12.93
CA ASP A 84 -27.18 -34.23 -13.24
C ASP A 84 -28.14 -34.55 -14.41
N LYS A 85 -28.66 -33.52 -15.09
CA LYS A 85 -29.46 -33.62 -16.32
C LYS A 85 -28.64 -33.20 -17.52
#